data_AF-A0A9D8EMT1-F1
#
_entry.id   AF-A0A9D8EMT1-F1
#
_cell.length_a   1.000
_cell.length_b   1.000
_cell.length_c   1.000
_cell.angle_alpha   90.00
_cell.angle_beta   90.00
_cell.angle_gamma   90.00
#
_symmetry.space_group_name_H-M   'P 1'
#
loop_
_entity.id
_entity.type
_entity.pdbx_description
1 polymer ?
#
loop_
_entity_poly.entity_id
_entity_poly.type
_entity_poly.pdbx_seq_one_letter_code
_entity_poly.pdbx_strand_id
1 'polypeptide(L)'
;MCKILKSFLLIITITIIVISPVSCNRSYLWKSVTNGESLVQVSTIDALLNGVYDGVIDFKSLKEYGDFGIGTFDRLDGEMIGYDNKFYQIKSDGKVYQVSN
;
A
#
# COMPACT_ATOMS: atom_id res chain seq x y z
N MET A 1 -14.13 -15.89 46.97
CA MET A 1 -12.70 -15.50 46.92
C MET A 1 -11.87 -16.25 45.86
N CYS A 2 -12.08 -17.54 45.59
CA CYS A 2 -11.23 -18.30 44.64
C CYS A 2 -11.29 -17.88 43.16
N LYS A 3 -12.33 -17.18 42.68
CA LYS A 3 -12.48 -16.83 41.25
C LYS A 3 -11.69 -15.58 40.85
N ILE A 4 -11.68 -14.55 41.71
CA ILE A 4 -10.95 -13.30 41.48
C ILE A 4 -9.43 -13.52 41.57
N LEU A 5 -8.98 -14.36 42.50
CA LEU A 5 -7.56 -14.71 42.64
C LEU A 5 -7.03 -15.50 41.42
N LYS A 6 -7.83 -16.40 40.85
CA LYS A 6 -7.48 -17.12 39.61
C LYS A 6 -7.47 -16.21 38.38
N SER A 7 -8.37 -15.24 38.31
CA SER A 7 -8.42 -14.26 37.22
C SER A 7 -7.22 -13.30 37.23
N PHE A 8 -6.78 -12.87 38.42
CA PHE A 8 -5.56 -12.07 38.57
C PHE A 8 -4.29 -12.87 38.26
N LEU A 9 -4.22 -14.15 38.66
CA LEU A 9 -3.10 -15.01 38.31
C LEU A 9 -2.97 -15.22 36.79
N LEU A 10 -4.10 -15.37 36.08
CA LEU A 10 -4.14 -15.53 34.62
C LEU A 10 -3.67 -14.26 33.89
N ILE A 11 -4.02 -13.07 34.40
CA ILE A 11 -3.61 -11.79 33.80
C ILE A 11 -2.12 -11.53 34.03
N ILE A 12 -1.59 -11.90 35.20
CA ILE A 12 -0.16 -11.79 35.52
C ILE A 12 0.68 -12.78 34.69
N THR A 13 0.19 -14.00 34.42
CA THR A 13 0.90 -14.93 33.52
C THR A 13 0.85 -14.50 32.06
N ILE A 14 -0.27 -13.92 31.60
CA ILE A 14 -0.39 -13.39 30.23
C ILE A 14 0.56 -12.22 30.00
N THR A 15 0.74 -11.31 30.96
CA THR A 15 1.68 -10.18 30.82
C THR A 15 3.15 -10.61 30.86
N ILE A 16 3.51 -11.69 31.57
CA ILE A 16 4.88 -12.21 31.60
C ILE A 16 5.29 -12.86 30.27
N ILE A 17 4.36 -13.45 29.52
CA ILE A 17 4.64 -14.05 28.19
C ILE A 17 4.95 -12.96 27.14
N VAL A 18 4.35 -11.77 27.25
CA VAL A 18 4.61 -10.66 26.31
C VAL A 18 5.93 -9.94 26.59
N ILE A 19 6.51 -10.10 27.80
CA ILE A 19 7.70 -9.35 28.25
C ILE A 19 8.95 -10.25 28.37
N SER A 20 8.89 -11.54 28.03
CA SER A 20 10.14 -12.30 27.89
C SER A 20 10.96 -11.70 26.72
N PRO A 21 12.17 -11.15 26.98
CA PRO A 21 13.08 -10.86 25.89
C PRO A 21 13.57 -12.22 25.45
N VAL A 22 12.95 -12.78 24.41
CA VAL A 22 13.56 -13.87 23.67
C VAL A 22 14.81 -13.27 23.00
N SER A 23 15.89 -13.17 23.79
CA SER A 23 17.27 -13.19 23.33
C SER A 23 17.53 -14.58 22.76
N CYS A 24 16.93 -14.84 21.62
CA CYS A 24 17.54 -15.67 20.60
C CYS A 24 17.54 -14.77 19.38
N ASN A 25 18.72 -14.33 18.96
CA ASN A 25 18.99 -13.58 17.74
C ASN A 25 17.90 -13.77 16.67
N ARG A 26 16.86 -12.92 16.68
CA ARG A 26 15.81 -12.93 15.65
C ARG A 26 16.27 -12.11 14.46
N SER A 27 17.49 -12.38 14.02
CA SER A 27 18.11 -11.80 12.83
C SER A 27 17.71 -12.53 11.54
N TYR A 28 16.77 -13.50 11.58
CA TYR A 28 16.55 -14.44 10.45
C TYR A 28 15.10 -14.78 10.08
N LEU A 29 14.06 -14.05 10.53
CA LEU A 29 12.66 -14.43 10.21
C LEU A 29 11.70 -13.31 9.75
N TRP A 30 12.24 -12.21 9.21
CA TRP A 30 11.49 -11.27 8.36
C TRP A 30 12.37 -10.67 7.25
N LYS A 31 13.62 -11.14 7.08
CA LYS A 31 14.50 -10.67 6.00
C LYS A 31 14.26 -11.42 4.69
N SER A 32 13.01 -11.44 4.25
CA SER A 32 12.52 -11.93 2.96
C SER A 32 11.17 -11.23 2.75
N VAL A 33 11.03 -10.11 2.04
CA VAL A 33 11.30 -9.85 0.63
C VAL A 33 11.35 -8.33 0.45
N THR A 34 12.48 -7.72 0.09
CA THR A 34 12.49 -6.37 -0.52
C THR A 34 13.66 -6.21 -1.51
N ASN A 35 13.94 -7.26 -2.26
CA ASN A 35 14.72 -7.21 -3.50
C ASN A 35 13.86 -7.87 -4.61
N GLY A 36 12.56 -7.54 -4.59
CA GLY A 36 11.55 -8.12 -5.47
C GLY A 36 10.66 -7.00 -5.99
N GLU A 37 10.36 -7.07 -7.28
CA GLU A 37 9.35 -6.24 -7.95
C GLU A 37 8.09 -6.18 -7.10
N SER A 38 7.61 -4.95 -6.83
CA SER A 38 6.43 -4.70 -6.00
C SER A 38 5.33 -4.10 -6.84
N LEU A 39 4.10 -4.60 -6.70
CA LEU A 39 2.93 -4.00 -7.31
C LEU A 39 2.34 -2.95 -6.37
N VAL A 40 2.25 -1.72 -6.84
CA VAL A 40 1.58 -0.63 -6.13
C VAL A 40 0.28 -0.29 -6.84
N GLN A 41 -0.80 -0.20 -6.07
CA GLN A 41 -2.11 0.23 -6.55
C GLN A 41 -2.62 1.31 -5.60
N VAL A 42 -3.08 2.41 -6.17
CA VAL A 42 -3.74 3.47 -5.43
C VAL A 42 -5.24 3.32 -5.63
N SER A 43 -5.99 3.28 -4.52
CA SER A 43 -7.42 2.93 -4.50
C SER A 43 -7.72 1.45 -4.83
N THR A 44 -9.00 1.12 -4.97
CA THR A 44 -9.50 -0.22 -5.33
C THR A 44 -10.40 -0.18 -6.56
N ILE A 45 -10.52 -1.31 -7.26
CA ILE A 45 -11.46 -1.42 -8.39
C ILE A 45 -12.91 -1.19 -7.95
N ASP A 46 -13.28 -1.62 -6.74
CA ASP A 46 -14.61 -1.39 -6.20
C ASP A 46 -14.90 0.10 -5.98
N ALA A 47 -13.91 0.88 -5.52
CA ALA A 47 -14.08 2.33 -5.37
C ALA A 47 -14.32 3.01 -6.74
N LEU A 48 -13.57 2.59 -7.76
CA LEU A 48 -13.75 3.05 -9.13
C LEU A 48 -15.13 2.71 -9.68
N LEU A 49 -15.58 1.46 -9.51
CA LEU A 49 -16.90 1.01 -9.96
C LEU A 49 -18.05 1.73 -9.24
N ASN A 50 -17.83 2.17 -8.00
CA ASN A 50 -18.79 2.94 -7.22
C ASN A 50 -18.75 4.46 -7.49
N GLY A 51 -17.96 4.92 -8.46
CA GLY A 51 -17.94 6.33 -8.85
C GLY A 51 -17.02 7.23 -8.02
N VAL A 52 -16.13 6.66 -7.21
CA VAL A 52 -15.14 7.43 -6.44
C VAL A 52 -14.00 7.83 -7.37
N TYR A 53 -14.17 8.96 -8.06
CA TYR A 53 -13.24 9.44 -9.10
C TYR A 53 -12.30 10.56 -8.64
N ASP A 54 -12.48 11.08 -7.42
CA ASP A 54 -11.57 12.08 -6.88
C ASP A 54 -10.19 11.47 -6.64
N GLY A 55 -9.17 12.10 -7.22
CA GLY A 55 -7.78 11.70 -7.08
C GLY A 55 -7.31 11.80 -5.64
N VAL A 56 -6.66 10.73 -5.15
CA VAL A 56 -6.14 10.65 -3.77
C VAL A 56 -4.62 10.76 -3.69
N ILE A 57 -3.94 10.83 -4.85
CA ILE A 57 -2.50 10.97 -4.97
C ILE A 57 -2.17 11.89 -6.15
N ASP A 58 -1.16 12.73 -6.00
CA ASP A 58 -0.61 13.50 -7.10
C ASP A 58 0.42 12.67 -7.92
N PHE A 59 0.65 13.08 -9.16
CA PHE A 59 1.56 12.37 -10.06
C PHE A 59 3.00 12.31 -9.54
N LYS A 60 3.49 13.38 -8.90
CA LYS A 60 4.87 13.46 -8.39
C LYS A 60 5.10 12.43 -7.28
N SER A 61 4.09 12.17 -6.45
CA SER A 61 4.14 11.12 -5.44
C SER A 61 3.98 9.73 -6.06
N LEU A 62 3.11 9.57 -7.06
CA LEU A 62 2.86 8.28 -7.73
C LEU A 62 4.11 7.70 -8.41
N LYS A 63 4.90 8.53 -9.09
CA LYS A 63 6.11 8.08 -9.81
C LYS A 63 7.24 7.57 -8.91
N GLU A 64 7.20 7.85 -7.60
CA GLU A 64 8.18 7.30 -6.65
C GLU A 64 7.97 5.80 -6.40
N TYR A 65 6.82 5.25 -6.80
CA TYR A 65 6.48 3.85 -6.61
C TYR A 65 6.87 2.93 -7.77
N GLY A 66 7.23 3.48 -8.94
CA GLY A 66 7.62 2.66 -10.09
C GLY A 66 7.71 3.44 -11.40
N ASP A 67 8.24 2.76 -12.42
CA ASP A 67 8.53 3.29 -13.76
C ASP A 67 7.64 2.72 -14.87
N PHE A 68 6.74 1.80 -14.51
CA PHE A 68 5.79 1.13 -15.40
C PHE A 68 4.41 0.98 -14.73
N GLY A 69 3.34 1.15 -15.49
CA GLY A 69 1.99 0.96 -14.96
C GLY A 69 0.87 1.46 -15.86
N ILE A 70 -0.36 1.32 -15.38
CA ILE A 70 -1.58 1.83 -16.02
C ILE A 70 -2.52 2.42 -14.98
N GLY A 71 -3.49 3.22 -15.41
CA GLY A 71 -4.55 3.73 -14.54
C GLY A 71 -5.37 4.80 -15.25
N THR A 72 -5.97 5.69 -14.46
CA THR A 72 -6.76 6.84 -14.93
C THR A 72 -6.38 8.08 -14.13
N PHE A 73 -6.75 9.25 -14.63
CA PHE A 73 -6.57 10.52 -13.91
C PHE A 73 -7.79 10.85 -13.04
N ASP A 74 -7.62 11.89 -12.22
CA ASP A 74 -8.70 12.54 -11.46
C ASP A 74 -9.94 12.74 -12.36
N ARG A 75 -11.12 12.44 -11.82
CA ARG A 75 -12.41 12.58 -12.51
C ARG A 75 -12.54 11.75 -13.80
N LEU A 76 -11.79 10.66 -13.93
CA LEU A 76 -11.71 9.86 -15.15
C LEU A 76 -11.32 10.68 -16.40
N ASP A 77 -10.44 11.68 -16.24
CA ASP A 77 -9.92 12.47 -17.36
C ASP A 77 -8.93 11.64 -18.19
N GLY A 78 -9.42 10.61 -18.87
CA GLY A 78 -8.61 9.75 -19.73
C GLY A 78 -7.74 8.73 -19.00
N GLU A 79 -7.07 7.92 -19.81
CA GLU A 79 -6.27 6.78 -19.38
C GLU A 79 -4.81 7.18 -19.17
N MET A 80 -4.16 6.50 -18.24
CA MET A 80 -2.75 6.67 -17.91
C MET A 80 -1.96 5.44 -18.34
N ILE A 81 -0.83 5.65 -19.00
CA ILE A 81 0.17 4.63 -19.30
C ILE A 81 1.54 5.13 -18.84
N GLY A 82 2.21 4.34 -18.00
CA GLY A 82 3.60 4.52 -17.60
C GLY A 82 4.50 3.49 -18.26
N TYR A 83 5.58 3.93 -18.91
CA TYR A 83 6.58 3.07 -19.53
C TYR A 83 7.93 3.78 -19.60
N ASP A 84 9.00 3.09 -19.17
CA ASP A 84 10.38 3.59 -19.23
C ASP A 84 10.53 4.98 -18.57
N ASN A 85 10.01 5.11 -17.34
CA ASN A 85 10.00 6.37 -16.57
C ASN A 85 9.24 7.54 -17.24
N LYS A 86 8.47 7.29 -18.29
CA LYS A 86 7.62 8.28 -18.96
C LYS A 86 6.16 7.90 -18.77
N PHE A 87 5.35 8.91 -18.53
CA PHE A 87 3.91 8.73 -18.32
C PHE A 87 3.13 9.55 -19.32
N TYR A 88 2.03 8.98 -19.78
CA TYR A 88 1.19 9.53 -20.82
C TYR A 88 -0.28 9.50 -20.39
N GLN A 89 -1.01 10.54 -20.76
CA GLN A 89 -2.45 10.65 -20.65
C GLN A 89 -3.08 10.53 -22.04
N ILE A 90 -3.99 9.57 -22.21
CA ILE A 90 -4.79 9.42 -23.42
C ILE A 90 -6.19 9.92 -23.12
N LYS A 91 -6.55 11.08 -23.66
CA LYS A 91 -7.88 11.68 -23.42
C LYS A 91 -8.94 11.10 -24.37
N SER A 92 -10.20 11.39 -24.07
CA SER A 92 -11.36 10.97 -24.89
C SER A 92 -11.35 11.50 -26.32
N ASP A 93 -10.53 12.52 -26.62
CA ASP A 93 -10.29 13.01 -27.98
C ASP A 93 -9.29 12.15 -28.79
N GLY A 94 -8.76 11.08 -28.18
CA GLY A 94 -7.80 10.16 -28.79
C GLY A 94 -6.38 10.71 -28.86
N LYS A 95 -6.10 11.89 -28.29
CA LYS A 95 -4.74 12.46 -28.26
C LYS A 95 -3.96 11.97 -27.05
N VAL A 96 -2.66 11.83 -27.26
CA VAL A 96 -1.68 11.41 -26.25
C VAL A 96 -0.92 12.64 -25.75
N TYR A 97 -0.90 12.84 -24.44
CA TYR A 97 -0.21 13.93 -23.77
C TYR A 97 0.83 13.35 -22.83
N GLN A 98 2.08 13.78 -22.96
CA GLN A 98 3.10 13.41 -21.97
C GLN A 98 2.84 14.17 -20.67
N VAL A 99 2.84 13.47 -19.55
CA VAL A 99 2.72 14.09 -18.22
C VAL A 99 4.07 14.69 -17.86
N SER A 100 4.10 16.02 -17.72
CA SER A 100 5.27 16.75 -17.20
C SER A 100 5.14 16.99 -15.70
N ASN A 101 6.28 16.88 -15.00
CA ASN A 101 6.41 17.28 -13.60
C ASN A 101 6.27 18.78 -13.39
#